data_AF-A0A7Y2BJ81-F1
#
_entry.id   AF-A0A7Y2BJ81-F1
#
_cell.length_a   1.000
_cell.length_b   1.000
_cell.length_c   1.000
_cell.angle_alpha   90.00
_cell.angle_beta   90.00
_cell.angle_gamma   90.00
#
_symmetry.space_group_name_H-M   'P 1'
#
loop_
_entity.id
_entity.type
_entity.pdbx_description
1 polymer ?
#
loop_
_entity_poly.entity_id
_entity_poly.type
_entity_poly.pdbx_seq_one_letter_code
_entity_poly.pdbx_strand_id
1 'polypeptide(L)' 'MPLDHVCTLRVRTAPNHATVEHARVVWSQARPDGYLLGLEFITAPTA' A
#
# COMPACT_ATOMS: atom_id res chain seq x y z
N MET A 1 -3.25 -4.57 -9.78
CA MET A 1 -3.60 -5.17 -8.47
C MET A 1 -5.11 -5.14 -8.32
N PRO A 2 -5.74 -6.17 -7.74
CA PRO A 2 -7.18 -6.15 -7.48
C PRO A 2 -7.58 -5.01 -6.55
N LEU A 3 -8.76 -4.42 -6.76
CA LEU A 3 -9.38 -3.52 -5.79
C LEU A 3 -9.68 -4.28 -4.49
N ASP A 4 -9.72 -3.57 -3.38
CA ASP A 4 -9.92 -4.09 -2.01
C ASP A 4 -8.86 -5.08 -1.51
N HIS A 5 -7.82 -5.34 -2.31
CA HIS A 5 -6.68 -6.12 -1.85
C HIS A 5 -5.97 -5.38 -0.71
N VAL A 6 -5.76 -6.07 0.41
CA VAL A 6 -4.98 -5.56 1.56
C VAL A 6 -3.52 -5.96 1.38
N CYS A 7 -2.65 -4.97 1.30
CA CYS A 7 -1.22 -5.13 1.19
C CYS A 7 -0.49 -4.64 2.45
N THR A 8 0.67 -5.23 2.70
CA THR A 8 1.62 -4.78 3.74
C THR A 8 2.69 -3.94 3.08
N LEU A 9 2.88 -2.71 3.55
CA LEU A 9 3.81 -1.72 3.01
C LEU A 9 4.95 -1.49 3.99
N ARG A 10 6.18 -1.38 3.49
CA ARG A 10 7.29 -0.80 4.25
C ARG A 10 7.41 0.67 3.89
N VAL A 11 6.99 1.56 4.77
CA VAL A 11 7.01 3.01 4.55
C VAL A 11 8.26 3.58 5.21
N ARG A 12 9.05 4.36 4.46
CA ARG A 12 10.23 5.05 4.97
C ARG A 12 9.93 6.53 5.09
N THR A 13 9.84 7.07 6.31
CA THR A 13 9.57 8.50 6.55
C THR A 13 10.83 9.32 6.85
N ALA A 14 11.96 8.66 7.16
CA ALA A 14 13.28 9.27 7.26
C ALA A 14 14.37 8.24 6.87
N PRO A 15 15.62 8.64 6.56
CA PRO A 15 16.66 7.72 6.07
C PRO A 15 16.84 6.45 6.93
N ASN A 16 16.76 6.61 8.25
CA ASN A 16 16.92 5.54 9.25
C ASN A 16 15.61 5.13 9.94
N HIS A 17 14.46 5.58 9.43
CA HIS A 17 13.16 5.27 10.01
C HIS A 17 12.25 4.64 8.96
N ALA A 18 11.87 3.39 9.20
CA ALA A 18 10.89 2.68 8.40
C ALA A 18 9.85 2.01 9.30
N THR A 19 8.58 2.13 8.93
CA THR A 19 7.45 1.47 9.57
C THR A 19 6.83 0.45 8.63
N VAL A 20 6.08 -0.49 9.21
CA VAL A 20 5.29 -1.46 8.46
C VAL A 20 3.83 -1.07 8.62
N GLU A 21 3.17 -0.79 7.51
CA GLU A 21 1.79 -0.34 7.47
C GLU A 21 0.92 -1.33 6.69
N HIS A 22 -0.38 -1.32 6.94
CA HIS A 22 -1.36 -2.03 6.12
C HIS A 22 -2.15 -1.03 5.30
N ALA A 23 -2.40 -1.35 4.03
CA ALA A 23 -3.20 -0.50 3.17
C ALA A 23 -4.10 -1.32 2.26
N ARG A 24 -5.24 -0.75 1.90
CA ARG A 24 -6.20 -1.30 0.94
C ARG A 24 -6.03 -0.60 -0.40
N VAL A 25 -6.06 -1.37 -1.50
CA VAL A 25 -6.07 -0.81 -2.85
C VAL A 25 -7.46 -0.25 -3.18
N VAL A 26 -7.57 1.07 -3.33
CA VAL A 26 -8.84 1.76 -3.65
C VAL A 26 -8.98 2.11 -5.14
N TRP A 27 -7.87 2.18 -5.87
CA TRP A 27 -7.86 2.22 -7.34
C TRP A 27 -6.52 1.72 -7.88
N SER A 28 -6.50 1.31 -9.15
CA SER A 28 -5.26 0.97 -9.84
C SER A 28 -5.27 1.42 -11.29
N GLN A 29 -4.12 1.83 -11.79
CA GLN A 29 -3.92 2.23 -13.19
C GLN A 29 -2.66 1.58 -13.73
N ALA A 30 -2.80 0.82 -14.82
CA ALA A 30 -1.66 0.29 -15.55
C ALA A 30 -0.92 1.42 -16.29
N ARG A 31 0.41 1.37 -16.27
CA ARG A 31 1.33 2.26 -16.97
C ARG A 31 2.35 1.39 -17.75
N PRO A 32 2.99 1.91 -18.80
CA PRO A 32 3.98 1.13 -19.56
C PRO A 32 5.13 0.57 -18.72
N ASP A 33 5.48 1.26 -17.63
CA ASP A 33 6.57 0.95 -16.70
C ASP A 33 6.10 0.24 -15.41
N GLY A 34 4.80 -0.02 -15.26
CA GLY A 34 4.28 -0.70 -14.08
C GLY A 34 2.84 -0.33 -13.74
N TYR A 35 2.58 -0.13 -12.45
CA TYR A 35 1.24 0.18 -11.95
C TYR A 35 1.31 1.36 -10.99
N LEU A 36 0.38 2.29 -11.14
CA LEU A 36 0.08 3.29 -10.14
C LEU A 36 -1.09 2.79 -9.29
N LEU A 37 -0.93 2.81 -7.97
CA LEU A 37 -1.93 2.33 -7.02
C LEU A 37 -2.40 3.48 -6.12
N GLY A 38 -3.71 3.63 -5.98
CA GLY A 38 -4.30 4.39 -4.90
C GLY A 38 -4.45 3.51 -3.67
N LEU A 39 -3.87 3.94 -2.55
CA LEU A 39 -3.85 3.19 -1.31
C LEU A 39 -4.53 3.97 -0.20
N GLU A 40 -5.35 3.29 0.58
CA GLU A 40 -5.92 3.80 1.83
C GLU A 40 -5.29 3.05 3.00
N PHE A 41 -4.62 3.76 3.91
CA PHE A 41 -4.05 3.16 5.11
C PHE A 41 -5.15 2.67 6.03
N ILE A 42 -5.02 1.43 6.50
CA ILE A 42 -5.99 0.80 7.39
C ILE A 42 -5.27 0.31 8.65
N THR A 43 -6.01 0.19 9.74
CA THR A 43 -5.52 -0.54 10.92
C THR A 43 -5.22 -1.98 10.53
N ALA A 44 -4.13 -2.54 11.06
CA ALA A 44 -3.79 -3.93 10.83
C ALA A 44 -5.03 -4.82 11.12
N PRO A 45 -5.40 -5.74 10.22
CA PRO A 45 -6.50 -6.65 10.49
C PRO A 45 -6.18 -7.41 11.78
N THR A 46 -7.06 -7.34 12.77
CA THR A 46 -6.99 -8.20 13.96
C THR A 46 -7.20 -9.65 13.51
N ALA A 47 -6.25 -10.51 13.85
CA ALA A 47 -6.27 -11.94 13.56
C ALA A 47 -7.40 -12.67 14.31
#